data_AF-A0A7C5TNB3-F1
#
_entry.id   AF-A0A7C5TNB3-F1
#
_cell.length_a   1.000
_cell.length_b   1.000
_cell.length_c   1.000
_cell.angle_alpha   90.00
_cell.angle_beta   90.00
_cell.angle_gamma   90.00
#
_symmetry.space_group_name_H-M   'P 1'
#
loop_
_entity.id
_entity.type
_entity.pdbx_description
1 polymer ?
#
loop_
_entity_poly.entity_id
_entity_poly.type
_entity_poly.pdbx_seq_one_letter_code
_entity_poly.pdbx_strand_id
1 'polypeptide(L)'
;MSVKSSRSPCFMRSDVYEDLRSYAESAGMKVYTLTNLLVETGLKMLKEGISPSEVLIMYKVLDTLTRFVEIKPKGGWGELGQALGTVLKGAFNERDLDMAVMKALEIVAMSKGSKSGSRTSVQFMFLSGTDAEEFEAFADSLIETTAAKLSVERLTNVVKVSYVQ
;
A
#
# COMPACT_ATOMS: atom_id res chain seq x y z
N MET A 1 -24.12 15.31 -37.72
CA MET A 1 -23.05 14.38 -37.32
C MET A 1 -23.53 13.61 -36.11
N SER A 2 -23.75 12.30 -36.24
CA SER A 2 -24.17 11.44 -35.14
C SER A 2 -22.97 11.15 -34.24
N VAL A 3 -23.00 11.63 -33.01
CA VAL A 3 -22.03 11.24 -31.97
C VAL A 3 -22.31 9.76 -31.71
N LYS A 4 -21.48 8.87 -32.28
CA LYS A 4 -21.52 7.44 -31.95
C LYS A 4 -21.27 7.33 -30.45
N SER A 5 -22.34 7.09 -29.68
CA SER A 5 -22.21 6.68 -28.28
C SER A 5 -21.30 5.44 -28.28
N SER A 6 -20.12 5.55 -27.70
CA SER A 6 -19.27 4.39 -27.49
C SER A 6 -20.05 3.43 -26.59
N ARG A 7 -20.53 2.33 -27.16
CA ARG A 7 -21.23 1.29 -26.39
C ARG A 7 -20.27 0.72 -25.35
N SER A 8 -20.77 0.52 -24.13
CA SER A 8 -20.04 -0.20 -23.08
C SER A 8 -19.57 -1.58 -23.61
N PRO A 9 -18.34 -2.02 -23.31
CA PRO A 9 -17.90 -3.37 -23.58
C PRO A 9 -18.79 -4.40 -22.85
N CYS A 10 -19.03 -5.56 -23.48
CA CYS A 10 -19.87 -6.61 -22.91
C CYS A 10 -19.27 -7.32 -21.68
N PHE A 11 -17.97 -7.16 -21.44
CA PHE A 11 -17.24 -7.76 -20.33
C PHE A 11 -17.08 -6.80 -19.13
N MET A 12 -17.55 -5.56 -19.25
CA MET A 12 -17.39 -4.52 -18.23
C MET A 12 -18.76 -4.10 -17.72
N ARG A 13 -18.91 -3.98 -16.40
CA ARG A 13 -20.13 -3.44 -15.81
C ARG A 13 -20.33 -1.99 -16.26
N SER A 14 -21.58 -1.59 -16.46
CA SER A 14 -21.92 -0.26 -16.97
C SER A 14 -21.48 0.88 -16.06
N ASP A 15 -21.57 0.70 -14.74
CA ASP A 15 -21.11 1.68 -13.75
C ASP A 15 -19.60 1.94 -13.87
N VAL A 16 -18.80 0.86 -13.92
CA VAL A 16 -17.35 0.95 -14.07
C VAL A 16 -16.96 1.59 -15.41
N TYR A 17 -17.69 1.27 -16.48
CA TYR A 17 -17.44 1.86 -17.79
C TYR A 17 -17.69 3.37 -17.80
N GLU A 18 -18.80 3.84 -17.22
CA GLU A 18 -19.12 5.26 -17.18
C GLU A 18 -18.11 6.04 -16.31
N ASP A 19 -17.68 5.48 -15.18
CA ASP A 19 -16.62 6.08 -14.35
C ASP A 19 -15.31 6.19 -15.14
N LEU A 20 -14.85 5.09 -15.75
CA LEU A 20 -13.63 5.09 -16.58
C LEU A 20 -13.73 6.06 -17.75
N ARG A 21 -14.90 6.16 -18.36
CA ARG A 21 -15.15 7.11 -19.46
C ARG A 21 -15.04 8.54 -18.98
N SER A 22 -15.69 8.88 -17.85
CA SER A 22 -15.62 10.22 -17.25
C SER A 22 -14.18 10.61 -16.91
N TYR A 23 -13.42 9.71 -16.28
CA TYR A 23 -12.01 9.94 -15.99
C TYR A 23 -11.17 10.13 -17.26
N ALA A 24 -11.37 9.28 -18.26
CA ALA A 24 -10.66 9.39 -19.53
C ALA A 24 -10.95 10.72 -20.24
N GLU A 25 -12.22 11.14 -20.30
CA GLU A 25 -12.63 12.42 -20.87
C GLU A 25 -12.00 13.60 -20.10
N SER A 26 -11.98 13.56 -18.77
CA SER A 26 -11.35 14.60 -17.94
C SER A 26 -9.83 14.75 -18.16
N ALA A 27 -9.16 13.65 -18.51
CA ALA A 27 -7.74 13.61 -18.80
C ALA A 27 -7.40 13.77 -20.29
N GLY A 28 -8.40 14.10 -21.14
CA GLY A 28 -8.20 14.31 -22.57
C GLY A 28 -7.85 13.03 -23.36
N MET A 29 -8.23 11.87 -22.86
CA MET A 29 -7.91 10.57 -23.43
C MET A 29 -9.16 9.74 -23.79
N LYS A 30 -8.98 8.73 -24.64
CA LYS A 30 -10.06 7.79 -24.98
C LYS A 30 -10.20 6.75 -23.87
N VAL A 31 -11.43 6.35 -23.55
CA VAL A 31 -11.73 5.31 -22.52
C VAL A 31 -10.94 4.02 -22.75
N TYR A 32 -10.77 3.57 -23.99
CA TYR A 32 -9.97 2.39 -24.31
C TYR A 32 -8.48 2.56 -24.02
N THR A 33 -7.94 3.76 -24.21
CA THR A 33 -6.53 4.06 -23.89
C THR A 33 -6.30 3.95 -22.38
N LEU A 34 -7.17 4.58 -21.57
CA LEU A 34 -7.12 4.46 -20.12
C LEU A 34 -7.28 3.00 -19.66
N THR A 35 -8.27 2.30 -20.23
CA THR A 35 -8.55 0.91 -19.89
C THR A 35 -7.33 0.01 -20.16
N ASN A 36 -6.70 0.15 -21.32
CA ASN A 36 -5.52 -0.66 -21.66
C ASN A 36 -4.34 -0.35 -20.74
N LEU A 37 -4.10 0.92 -20.40
CA LEU A 37 -3.04 1.30 -19.44
C LEU A 37 -3.24 0.64 -18.07
N LEU A 38 -4.48 0.64 -17.56
CA LEU A 38 -4.81 0.00 -16.28
C LEU A 38 -4.65 -1.52 -16.34
N VAL A 39 -5.10 -2.15 -17.43
CA VAL A 39 -4.98 -3.60 -17.64
C VAL A 39 -3.51 -4.00 -17.80
N GLU A 40 -2.72 -3.28 -18.58
CA GLU A 40 -1.29 -3.53 -18.77
C GLU A 40 -0.52 -3.41 -17.47
N THR A 41 -0.83 -2.40 -16.65
CA THR A 41 -0.25 -2.21 -15.32
C THR A 41 -0.58 -3.39 -14.41
N GLY A 42 -1.85 -3.79 -14.35
CA GLY A 42 -2.27 -4.97 -13.58
C GLY A 42 -1.57 -6.25 -14.05
N LEU A 43 -1.51 -6.48 -15.37
CA LEU A 43 -0.82 -7.65 -15.95
C LEU A 43 0.68 -7.66 -15.63
N LYS A 44 1.34 -6.51 -15.59
CA LYS A 44 2.74 -6.42 -15.20
C LYS A 44 2.94 -6.87 -13.75
N MET A 45 2.10 -6.40 -12.82
CA MET A 45 2.15 -6.82 -11.41
C MET A 45 1.93 -8.33 -11.27
N LEU A 46 0.96 -8.89 -11.99
CA LEU A 46 0.71 -10.34 -11.99
C LEU A 46 1.93 -11.14 -12.51
N LYS A 47 2.59 -10.65 -13.56
CA LYS A 47 3.80 -11.28 -14.12
C LYS A 47 4.99 -11.22 -13.15
N GLU A 48 5.06 -10.20 -12.31
CA GLU A 48 6.04 -10.08 -11.23
C GLU A 48 5.69 -10.97 -10.01
N GLY A 49 4.58 -11.71 -10.10
CA GLY A 49 4.12 -12.65 -9.08
C GLY A 49 3.36 -11.98 -7.93
N ILE A 50 2.91 -10.73 -8.11
CA ILE A 50 2.01 -10.06 -7.17
C ILE A 50 0.60 -10.55 -7.45
N SER A 51 -0.03 -11.17 -6.47
CA SER A 51 -1.40 -11.69 -6.59
C SER A 51 -2.44 -10.54 -6.67
N PRO A 52 -3.62 -10.78 -7.28
CA PRO A 52 -4.70 -9.78 -7.29
C PRO A 52 -5.10 -9.29 -5.89
N SER A 53 -5.07 -10.18 -4.89
CA SER A 53 -5.31 -9.84 -3.48
C SER A 53 -4.26 -8.88 -2.93
N GLU A 54 -2.98 -9.11 -3.23
CA GLU A 54 -1.91 -8.20 -2.81
C GLU A 54 -2.06 -6.82 -3.45
N VAL A 55 -2.46 -6.74 -4.72
CA VAL A 55 -2.74 -5.45 -5.38
C VAL A 55 -3.85 -4.68 -4.67
N LEU A 56 -4.95 -5.36 -4.31
CA LEU A 56 -6.06 -4.75 -3.58
C LEU A 56 -5.64 -4.28 -2.18
N ILE A 57 -4.84 -5.08 -1.48
CA ILE A 57 -4.30 -4.73 -0.16
C ILE A 57 -3.39 -3.51 -0.27
N MET A 58 -2.45 -3.50 -1.22
CA MET A 58 -1.56 -2.36 -1.46
C MET A 58 -2.35 -1.08 -1.75
N TYR A 59 -3.38 -1.14 -2.58
CA TYR A 59 -4.25 0.01 -2.86
C TYR A 59 -4.94 0.52 -1.59
N LYS A 60 -5.56 -0.37 -0.80
CA LYS A 60 -6.23 0.00 0.45
C LYS A 60 -5.27 0.59 1.48
N VAL A 61 -4.06 0.05 1.58
CA VAL A 61 -3.00 0.59 2.44
C VAL A 61 -2.61 1.99 1.98
N LEU A 62 -2.41 2.21 0.68
CA LEU A 62 -2.09 3.53 0.14
C LEU A 62 -3.20 4.56 0.41
N ASP A 63 -4.46 4.23 0.13
CA ASP A 63 -5.61 5.10 0.43
C ASP A 63 -5.69 5.42 1.93
N THR A 64 -5.46 4.40 2.79
CA THR A 64 -5.41 4.59 4.25
C THR A 64 -4.30 5.55 4.66
N LEU A 65 -3.10 5.38 4.12
CA LEU A 65 -1.94 6.24 4.42
C LEU A 65 -2.17 7.66 3.92
N THR A 66 -2.77 7.86 2.75
CA THR A 66 -3.10 9.20 2.23
C THR A 66 -4.05 9.93 3.17
N ARG A 67 -5.14 9.27 3.61
CA ARG A 67 -6.08 9.85 4.59
C ARG A 67 -5.41 10.09 5.94
N PHE A 68 -4.51 9.21 6.36
CA PHE A 68 -3.75 9.36 7.59
C PHE A 68 -2.84 10.59 7.58
N VAL A 69 -2.18 10.86 6.45
CA VAL A 69 -1.36 12.08 6.25
C VAL A 69 -2.21 13.35 6.33
N GLU A 70 -3.44 13.33 5.79
CA GLU A 70 -4.36 14.47 5.88
C GLU A 70 -4.75 14.81 7.34
N ILE A 71 -4.80 13.80 8.21
CA ILE A 71 -5.16 13.94 9.64
C ILE A 71 -4.01 14.55 10.46
N LYS A 72 -2.78 14.61 9.92
CA LYS A 72 -1.55 15.11 10.58
C LYS A 72 -1.47 14.73 12.07
N PRO A 73 -1.36 13.44 12.39
CA PRO A 73 -1.23 13.02 13.78
C PRO A 73 -0.01 13.70 14.42
N LYS A 74 -0.25 14.35 15.57
CA LYS A 74 0.80 14.99 16.36
C LYS A 74 1.37 13.92 17.28
N GLY A 75 2.67 13.65 17.16
CA GLY A 75 3.31 12.70 18.05
C GLY A 75 4.68 12.23 17.61
N GLY A 76 5.32 11.45 18.49
CA GLY A 76 6.53 10.70 18.17
C GLY A 76 6.23 9.48 17.28
N TRP A 77 7.27 8.80 16.80
CA TRP A 77 7.12 7.65 15.89
C TRP A 77 6.30 6.50 16.47
N GLY A 78 6.41 6.24 17.78
CA GLY A 78 5.55 5.27 18.46
C GLY A 78 4.06 5.65 18.36
N GLU A 79 3.69 6.88 18.70
CA GLU A 79 2.30 7.36 18.62
C GLU A 79 1.75 7.32 17.18
N LEU A 80 2.59 7.61 16.19
CA LEU A 80 2.24 7.43 14.77
C LEU A 80 1.95 5.97 14.42
N GLY A 81 2.76 5.03 14.94
CA GLY A 81 2.55 3.59 14.79
C GLY A 81 1.22 3.14 15.40
N GLN A 82 0.89 3.59 16.61
CA GLN A 82 -0.40 3.28 17.26
C GLN A 82 -1.59 3.82 16.47
N ALA A 83 -1.51 5.08 16.05
CA ALA A 83 -2.59 5.72 15.33
C ALA A 83 -2.84 5.00 13.99
N LEU A 84 -1.78 4.69 13.23
CA LEU A 84 -1.92 3.94 11.98
C LEU A 84 -2.45 2.52 12.22
N GLY A 85 -1.97 1.84 13.27
CA GLY A 85 -2.40 0.49 13.62
C GLY A 85 -3.89 0.41 13.92
N THR A 86 -4.43 1.42 14.60
CA THR A 86 -5.87 1.53 14.86
C THR A 86 -6.67 1.65 13.57
N VAL A 87 -6.19 2.45 12.61
CA VAL A 87 -6.86 2.62 11.32
C VAL A 87 -6.79 1.33 10.48
N LEU A 88 -5.63 0.66 10.42
CA LEU A 88 -5.47 -0.60 9.70
C LEU A 88 -6.36 -1.71 10.28
N LYS A 89 -6.46 -1.82 11.61
CA LYS A 89 -7.40 -2.76 12.27
C LYS A 89 -8.86 -2.53 11.88
N GLY A 90 -9.26 -1.28 11.65
CA GLY A 90 -10.62 -0.96 11.19
C GLY A 90 -10.84 -1.21 9.70
N ALA A 91 -9.79 -1.15 8.89
CA ALA A 91 -9.86 -1.25 7.43
C ALA A 91 -9.69 -2.69 6.88
N PHE A 92 -9.01 -3.57 7.63
CA PHE A 92 -8.67 -4.93 7.19
C PHE A 92 -9.23 -6.00 8.13
N ASN A 93 -9.56 -7.16 7.58
CA ASN A 93 -9.88 -8.35 8.36
C ASN A 93 -8.58 -9.03 8.85
N GLU A 94 -8.70 -9.97 9.79
CA GLU A 94 -7.53 -10.67 10.37
C GLU A 94 -6.67 -11.40 9.34
N ARG A 95 -7.26 -11.95 8.27
CA ARG A 95 -6.54 -12.70 7.25
C ARG A 95 -5.59 -11.80 6.43
N ASP A 96 -6.01 -10.56 6.19
CA ASP A 96 -5.28 -9.62 5.34
C ASP A 96 -4.42 -8.63 6.15
N LEU A 97 -4.64 -8.55 7.47
CA LEU A 97 -4.05 -7.54 8.35
C LEU A 97 -2.51 -7.64 8.40
N ASP A 98 -1.95 -8.83 8.56
CA ASP A 98 -0.49 -9.01 8.63
C ASP A 98 0.21 -8.51 7.37
N MET A 99 -0.38 -8.82 6.20
CA MET A 99 0.11 -8.36 4.91
C MET A 99 -0.06 -6.85 4.74
N ALA A 100 -1.19 -6.30 5.19
CA ALA A 100 -1.43 -4.86 5.16
C ALA A 100 -0.40 -4.10 6.02
N VAL A 101 -0.09 -4.61 7.21
CA VAL A 101 0.95 -4.06 8.09
C VAL A 101 2.31 -4.12 7.43
N MET A 102 2.70 -5.26 6.86
CA MET A 102 3.96 -5.39 6.12
C MET A 102 4.06 -4.37 4.98
N LYS A 103 2.99 -4.18 4.20
CA LYS A 103 2.96 -3.19 3.11
C LYS A 103 3.01 -1.75 3.60
N ALA A 104 2.37 -1.45 4.72
CA ALA A 104 2.47 -0.13 5.34
C ALA A 104 3.92 0.17 5.77
N LEU A 105 4.59 -0.79 6.41
CA LEU A 105 5.99 -0.69 6.80
C LEU A 105 6.91 -0.48 5.58
N GLU A 106 6.70 -1.25 4.50
CA GLU A 106 7.44 -1.08 3.25
C GLU A 106 7.32 0.34 2.67
N ILE A 107 6.09 0.87 2.59
CA ILE A 107 5.83 2.21 2.04
C ILE A 107 6.49 3.29 2.89
N VAL A 108 6.34 3.22 4.22
CA VAL A 108 6.93 4.19 5.14
C VAL A 108 8.47 4.14 5.08
N ALA A 109 9.07 2.94 5.08
CA ALA A 109 10.51 2.79 4.97
C ALA A 109 11.06 3.36 3.64
N MET A 110 10.38 3.09 2.52
CA MET A 110 10.75 3.64 1.21
C MET A 110 10.69 5.17 1.19
N SER A 111 9.71 5.78 1.86
CA SER A 111 9.61 7.24 1.98
C SER A 111 10.79 7.86 2.73
N LYS A 112 11.48 7.07 3.56
CA LYS A 112 12.70 7.43 4.31
C LYS A 112 14.00 7.10 3.55
N GLY A 113 13.89 6.77 2.26
CA GLY A 113 15.05 6.42 1.43
C GLY A 113 15.56 5.00 1.65
N SER A 114 14.80 4.15 2.33
CA SER A 114 15.20 2.77 2.57
C SER A 114 15.10 1.90 1.32
N LYS A 115 16.01 0.93 1.20
CA LYS A 115 15.96 -0.14 0.19
C LYS A 115 15.51 -1.44 0.84
N SER A 116 14.50 -2.07 0.27
CA SER A 116 13.95 -3.36 0.69
C SER A 116 14.68 -4.52 0.00
N GLY A 117 14.99 -5.59 0.75
CA GLY A 117 15.55 -6.85 0.24
C GLY A 117 14.79 -8.09 0.73
N SER A 118 14.69 -9.11 -0.16
CA SER A 118 14.10 -10.47 -0.01
C SER A 118 12.62 -10.58 0.43
N ARG A 119 11.94 -11.64 -0.04
CA ARG A 119 10.49 -11.90 0.14
C ARG A 119 10.10 -12.56 1.48
N THR A 120 11.03 -13.18 2.19
CA THR A 120 10.73 -13.95 3.43
C THR A 120 10.97 -13.15 4.71
N SER A 121 11.83 -12.15 4.66
CA SER A 121 12.05 -11.15 5.71
C SER A 121 12.37 -9.86 5.00
N VAL A 122 11.66 -8.79 5.32
CA VAL A 122 11.91 -7.49 4.69
C VAL A 122 12.97 -6.77 5.50
N GLN A 123 14.12 -6.53 4.85
CA GLN A 123 15.20 -5.76 5.44
C GLN A 123 15.15 -4.33 4.91
N PHE A 124 15.09 -3.37 5.82
CA PHE A 124 15.08 -1.94 5.55
C PHE A 124 16.43 -1.35 5.95
N MET A 125 17.23 -0.94 4.97
CA MET A 125 18.50 -0.26 5.21
C MET A 125 18.30 1.25 5.23
N PHE A 126 18.70 1.92 6.31
CA PHE A 126 18.59 3.37 6.49
C PHE A 126 19.95 4.07 6.38
N LEU A 127 19.93 5.36 6.06
CA LEU A 127 21.13 6.18 5.91
C LEU A 127 21.77 6.54 7.27
N SER A 128 20.98 6.58 8.33
CA SER A 128 21.45 6.87 9.69
C SER A 128 20.91 5.87 10.71
N GLY A 129 21.61 5.71 11.83
CA GLY A 129 21.14 4.90 12.96
C GLY A 129 19.92 5.49 13.65
N THR A 130 19.78 6.82 13.64
CA THR A 130 18.63 7.53 14.21
C THR A 130 17.36 7.27 13.39
N ASP A 131 17.43 7.30 12.06
CA ASP A 131 16.27 6.96 11.20
C ASP A 131 15.83 5.49 11.42
N ALA A 132 16.79 4.59 11.63
CA ALA A 132 16.49 3.19 11.92
C ALA A 132 15.84 3.00 13.30
N GLU A 133 16.29 3.72 14.32
CA GLU A 133 15.69 3.72 15.67
C GLU A 133 14.28 4.31 15.66
N GLU A 134 14.08 5.42 14.96
CA GLU A 134 12.76 6.03 14.76
C GLU A 134 11.79 5.07 14.05
N PHE A 135 12.26 4.40 13.00
CA PHE A 135 11.46 3.43 12.26
C PHE A 135 11.18 2.14 13.07
N GLU A 136 12.13 1.67 13.87
CA GLU A 136 11.93 0.54 14.80
C GLU A 136 10.80 0.87 15.78
N ALA A 137 10.84 2.03 16.44
CA ALA A 137 9.79 2.45 17.38
C ALA A 137 8.40 2.55 16.71
N PHE A 138 8.36 3.04 15.46
CA PHE A 138 7.14 3.05 14.66
C PHE A 138 6.64 1.63 14.35
N ALA A 139 7.54 0.74 13.91
CA ALA A 139 7.22 -0.61 13.49
C ALA A 139 6.73 -1.47 14.67
N ASP A 140 7.42 -1.42 15.80
CA ASP A 140 7.03 -2.12 17.03
C ASP A 140 5.63 -1.69 17.47
N SER A 141 5.41 -0.38 17.51
CA SER A 141 4.12 0.14 17.95
C SER A 141 2.98 -0.22 17.01
N LEU A 142 3.23 -0.20 15.70
CA LEU A 142 2.26 -0.61 14.68
C LEU A 142 1.89 -2.09 14.84
N ILE A 143 2.91 -2.95 15.02
CA ILE A 143 2.74 -4.39 15.17
C ILE A 143 2.01 -4.73 16.47
N GLU A 144 2.40 -4.13 17.59
CA GLU A 144 1.73 -4.30 18.88
C GLU A 144 0.26 -3.89 18.80
N THR A 145 0.00 -2.71 18.24
CA THR A 145 -1.37 -2.19 18.11
C THR A 145 -2.24 -3.07 17.23
N THR A 146 -1.68 -3.62 16.15
CA THR A 146 -2.41 -4.49 15.22
C THR A 146 -2.48 -5.95 15.68
N ALA A 147 -1.66 -6.34 16.66
CA ALA A 147 -1.40 -7.74 17.03
C ALA A 147 -0.98 -8.58 15.80
N ALA A 148 -0.28 -7.96 14.85
CA ALA A 148 0.17 -8.64 13.65
C ALA A 148 1.23 -9.69 13.98
N LYS A 149 1.25 -10.81 13.25
CA LYS A 149 2.21 -11.91 13.45
C LYS A 149 3.58 -11.58 12.83
N LEU A 150 4.17 -10.48 13.29
CA LEU A 150 5.42 -9.92 12.80
C LEU A 150 6.37 -9.65 13.98
N SER A 151 7.67 -9.68 13.72
CA SER A 151 8.72 -9.31 14.67
C SER A 151 9.68 -8.32 14.04
N VAL A 152 10.18 -7.38 14.83
CA VAL A 152 11.18 -6.37 14.42
C VAL A 152 12.50 -6.67 15.09
N GLU A 153 13.59 -6.52 14.32
CA GLU A 153 14.97 -6.63 14.82
C GLU A 153 15.80 -5.51 14.19
N ARG A 154 16.42 -4.64 15.00
CA ARG A 154 17.34 -3.62 14.51
C ARG A 154 18.81 -4.04 14.67
N LEU A 155 19.56 -3.91 13.58
CA LEU A 155 21.01 -4.08 13.51
C LEU A 155 21.64 -2.77 13.03
N THR A 156 22.01 -1.90 13.98
CA THR A 156 22.63 -0.59 13.71
C THR A 156 21.70 0.31 12.89
N ASN A 157 21.88 0.37 11.57
CA ASN A 157 21.11 1.16 10.60
C ASN A 157 20.19 0.28 9.72
N VAL A 158 20.05 -1.01 10.04
CA VAL A 158 19.15 -1.94 9.34
C VAL A 158 18.03 -2.34 10.29
N VAL A 159 16.79 -2.28 9.82
CA VAL A 159 15.63 -2.84 10.52
C VAL A 159 15.10 -4.01 9.72
N LYS A 160 15.00 -5.18 10.34
CA LYS A 160 14.48 -6.40 9.73
C LYS A 160 13.11 -6.70 10.31
N VAL A 161 12.13 -6.92 9.44
CA VAL A 161 10.78 -7.34 9.81
C VAL A 161 10.53 -8.74 9.25
N SER A 162 10.08 -9.65 10.11
CA SER A 162 9.88 -11.07 9.75
C SER A 162 8.52 -11.56 10.24
N TYR A 163 7.92 -12.52 9.53
CA TYR A 163 6.74 -13.22 10.03
C TYR A 163 7.11 -14.12 11.21
N VAL A 164 6.28 -14.10 12.25
CA VAL A 164 6.37 -15.00 13.40
C VAL A 164 5.61 -16.28 13.05
N GLN A 165 6.27 -17.43 13.23
CA GLN A 165 5.66 -18.75 13.01
C GLN A 165 4.70 -19.12 14.14
#